data_AF-A0A434DVC2-F1
#
_entry.id   AF-A0A434DVC2-F1
#
_cell.length_a   1.000
_cell.length_b   1.000
_cell.length_c   1.000
_cell.angle_alpha   90.00
_cell.angle_beta   90.00
_cell.angle_gamma   90.00
#
_symmetry.space_group_name_H-M   'P 1'
#
loop_
_entity.id
_entity.type
_entity.pdbx_description
1 polymer ?
#
loop_
_entity_poly.entity_id
_entity_poly.type
_entity_poly.pdbx_seq_one_letter_code
_entity_poly.pdbx_strand_id
1 'polypeptide(L)'
;MADPEIKSYAPHHESQSAAVTESRPAKAVLMIVTFAFLGIFLLLPLIVVFNEAFAKGLGAYTEALTNPDTRSAIHLTLLVAAISVPLNVVFGISAAWAIAKFEFKGKAFLTTLIDLPFSVSPVISGLVYVLLFGAQGLLGAWLKAHGIV
;
A
#
# COMPACT_ATOMS: atom_id res chain seq x y z
N MET A 1 -59.26 30.20 -19.31
CA MET A 1 -58.85 28.86 -18.87
C MET A 1 -57.36 28.78 -19.08
N ALA A 2 -56.60 28.94 -18.00
CA ALA A 2 -55.15 28.90 -17.99
C ALA A 2 -54.67 27.46 -18.24
N ASP A 3 -53.65 27.29 -19.09
CA ASP A 3 -52.81 26.09 -19.06
C ASP A 3 -51.36 26.57 -18.87
N PRO A 4 -50.70 26.20 -17.75
CA PRO A 4 -49.47 26.80 -17.29
C PRO A 4 -48.24 26.16 -17.94
N GLU A 5 -47.24 26.98 -18.22
CA GLU A 5 -45.81 26.66 -18.25
C GLU A 5 -45.41 25.25 -18.75
N ILE A 6 -45.43 25.04 -20.06
CA ILE A 6 -44.39 24.17 -20.67
C ILE A 6 -43.09 24.98 -20.66
N LYS A 7 -42.44 25.02 -19.49
CA LYS A 7 -41.03 25.41 -19.39
C LYS A 7 -40.25 24.35 -20.15
N SER A 8 -39.90 24.68 -21.39
CA SER A 8 -38.88 23.98 -22.15
C SER A 8 -37.64 23.85 -21.25
N TYR A 9 -37.40 22.64 -20.76
CA TYR A 9 -36.20 22.30 -20.02
C TYR A 9 -35.04 22.36 -21.02
N ALA A 10 -34.48 23.55 -21.22
CA ALA A 10 -33.20 23.70 -21.86
C ALA A 10 -32.19 22.97 -20.98
N PRO A 11 -31.36 22.06 -21.51
CA PRO A 11 -30.25 21.54 -20.74
C PRO A 11 -29.39 22.74 -20.36
N HIS A 12 -29.39 23.09 -19.07
CA HIS A 12 -28.34 23.90 -18.51
C HIS A 12 -27.07 23.08 -18.70
N HIS A 13 -26.36 23.34 -19.79
CA HIS A 13 -24.95 23.01 -19.88
C HIS A 13 -24.30 23.78 -18.74
N GLU A 14 -24.22 23.15 -17.57
CA GLU A 14 -23.36 23.56 -16.48
C GLU A 14 -22.02 23.86 -17.14
N SER A 15 -21.64 25.12 -17.05
CA SER A 15 -20.44 25.67 -17.64
C SER A 15 -19.23 24.97 -16.99
N GLN A 16 -18.87 23.79 -17.50
CA GLN A 16 -17.76 22.97 -17.05
C GLN A 16 -16.39 23.57 -17.42
N SER A 17 -16.30 24.90 -17.55
CA SER A 17 -15.09 25.58 -17.99
C SER A 17 -14.91 26.95 -17.33
N ALA A 18 -15.15 27.04 -16.01
CA ALA A 18 -14.91 28.27 -15.24
C ALA A 18 -13.97 28.07 -14.03
N ALA A 19 -13.30 26.92 -13.89
CA ALA A 19 -12.49 26.60 -12.70
C ALA A 19 -10.97 26.48 -12.94
N VAL A 20 -10.45 26.78 -14.14
CA VAL A 20 -9.00 26.92 -14.38
C VAL A 20 -8.74 28.09 -15.33
N THR A 21 -9.02 29.31 -14.87
CA THR A 21 -8.63 30.55 -15.57
C THR A 21 -7.19 30.94 -15.21
N GLU A 22 -6.28 29.98 -15.11
CA GLU A 22 -4.88 30.27 -14.81
C GLU A 22 -4.12 30.57 -16.11
N SER A 23 -3.36 31.65 -16.10
CA SER A 23 -2.43 31.95 -17.19
C SER A 23 -1.43 30.80 -17.33
N ARG A 24 -1.10 30.42 -18.57
CA ARG A 24 -0.09 29.38 -18.86
C ARG A 24 1.19 29.45 -17.99
N PRO A 25 1.75 30.64 -17.68
CA PRO A 25 2.88 30.73 -16.76
C PRO A 25 2.54 30.42 -15.30
N ALA A 26 1.36 30.81 -14.79
CA ALA A 26 0.95 30.49 -13.43
C ALA A 26 0.83 28.97 -13.21
N LYS A 27 0.21 28.27 -14.16
CA LYS A 27 0.13 26.81 -14.14
C LYS A 27 1.51 26.14 -14.17
N ALA A 28 2.43 26.65 -14.99
CA ALA A 28 3.79 26.13 -15.05
C ALA A 28 4.56 26.35 -13.73
N VAL A 29 4.41 27.53 -13.12
CA VAL A 29 5.00 27.83 -11.81
C VAL A 29 4.45 26.90 -10.73
N LEU A 30 3.12 26.73 -10.64
CA LEU A 30 2.51 25.83 -9.66
C LEU A 30 2.95 24.38 -9.85
N MET A 31 3.07 23.93 -11.10
CA MET A 31 3.58 22.60 -11.43
C MET A 31 5.05 22.44 -11.00
N ILE A 32 5.91 23.40 -11.33
CA ILE A 32 7.33 23.38 -10.93
C ILE A 32 7.44 23.38 -9.41
N VAL A 33 6.71 24.24 -8.71
CA VAL A 33 6.73 24.31 -7.25
C VAL A 33 6.25 22.99 -6.64
N THR A 34 5.16 22.40 -7.16
CA THR A 34 4.63 21.12 -6.67
C THR A 34 5.63 19.98 -6.88
N PHE A 35 6.20 19.86 -8.08
CA PHE A 35 7.20 18.83 -8.37
C PHE A 35 8.52 19.05 -7.62
N ALA A 36 8.95 20.31 -7.44
CA ALA A 36 10.12 20.64 -6.64
C ALA A 36 9.88 20.26 -5.18
N PHE A 37 8.71 20.58 -4.63
CA PHE A 37 8.33 20.22 -3.27
C PHE A 37 8.27 18.70 -3.08
N LEU A 38 7.54 17.96 -3.95
CA LEU A 38 7.50 16.49 -3.90
C LEU A 38 8.91 15.89 -4.09
N GLY A 39 9.67 16.43 -5.03
CA GLY A 39 11.03 15.99 -5.33
C GLY A 39 11.94 16.16 -4.12
N ILE A 40 11.94 17.33 -3.48
CA ILE A 40 12.71 17.56 -2.26
C ILE A 40 12.24 16.62 -1.14
N PHE A 41 10.93 16.51 -0.91
CA PHE A 41 10.39 15.73 0.19
C PHE A 41 10.69 14.23 0.06
N LEU A 42 10.71 13.69 -1.17
CA LEU A 42 11.03 12.29 -1.44
C LEU A 42 12.54 12.03 -1.55
N LEU A 43 13.27 12.89 -2.27
CA LEU A 43 14.68 12.66 -2.58
C LEU A 43 15.59 13.04 -1.43
N LEU A 44 15.30 14.08 -0.64
CA LEU A 44 16.14 14.51 0.47
C LEU A 44 16.36 13.37 1.50
N PRO A 45 15.34 12.71 2.06
CA PRO A 45 15.57 11.62 3.01
C PRO A 45 16.30 10.45 2.36
N LEU A 46 16.04 10.17 1.08
CA LEU A 46 16.74 9.12 0.35
C LEU A 46 18.25 9.43 0.21
N ILE A 47 18.59 10.67 -0.17
CA ILE A 47 19.98 11.15 -0.27
C ILE A 47 20.66 11.07 1.11
N VAL A 48 19.97 11.49 2.18
CA VAL A 48 20.50 11.39 3.54
C VAL A 48 20.79 9.95 3.93
N VAL A 49 19.86 9.02 3.67
CA VAL A 49 20.08 7.59 3.94
C VAL A 49 21.28 7.04 3.19
N PHE A 50 21.45 7.39 1.91
CA PHE A 50 22.62 6.97 1.14
C PHE A 50 23.91 7.58 1.67
N ASN A 51 23.92 8.88 1.97
CA ASN A 51 25.09 9.55 2.52
C ASN A 51 25.51 8.94 3.86
N GLU A 52 24.55 8.67 4.74
CA GLU A 52 24.79 8.02 6.03
C GLU A 52 25.29 6.57 5.85
N ALA A 53 24.72 5.82 4.91
CA ALA A 53 25.14 4.45 4.61
C ALA A 53 26.60 4.38 4.12
N PHE A 54 27.07 5.41 3.40
CA PHE A 54 28.45 5.50 2.90
C PHE A 54 29.38 6.36 3.78
N ALA A 55 28.88 6.98 4.85
CA ALA A 55 29.65 7.92 5.68
C ALA A 55 30.88 7.28 6.34
N LYS A 56 30.81 5.97 6.64
CA LYS A 56 31.93 5.18 7.21
C LYS A 56 32.87 4.60 6.15
N GLY A 57 32.68 4.95 4.87
CA GLY A 57 33.47 4.48 3.74
C GLY A 57 33.06 3.09 3.23
N LEU A 58 33.63 2.70 2.09
CA LEU A 58 33.34 1.42 1.42
C LEU A 58 33.80 0.19 2.22
N GLY A 59 34.80 0.35 3.10
CA GLY A 59 35.30 -0.73 3.96
C GLY A 59 34.25 -1.20 4.99
N ALA A 60 33.61 -0.26 5.69
CA ALA A 60 32.54 -0.56 6.64
C ALA A 60 31.30 -1.17 5.95
N TYR A 61 31.02 -0.76 4.71
CA TYR A 61 29.98 -1.39 3.90
C TYR A 61 30.29 -2.86 3.59
N THR A 62 31.51 -3.16 3.13
CA THR A 62 31.91 -4.55 2.86
C THR A 62 31.89 -5.41 4.12
N GLU A 63 32.35 -4.87 5.25
CA GLU A 63 32.35 -5.55 6.53
C GLU A 63 30.91 -5.89 6.99
N ALA A 64 29.99 -4.92 6.87
CA ALA A 64 28.57 -5.14 7.14
C ALA A 64 27.95 -6.22 6.23
N LEU A 65 28.32 -6.29 4.94
CA LEU A 65 27.84 -7.34 4.03
C LEU A 65 28.44 -8.72 4.32
N THR A 66 29.66 -8.78 4.85
CA THR A 66 30.27 -10.05 5.28
C THR A 66 29.80 -10.52 6.64
N ASN A 67 29.10 -9.68 7.40
CA ASN A 67 28.55 -10.07 8.69
C ASN A 67 27.57 -11.27 8.51
N PRO A 68 27.76 -12.37 9.26
CA PRO A 68 26.90 -13.55 9.18
C PRO A 68 25.42 -13.25 9.46
N ASP A 69 25.12 -12.29 10.34
CA ASP A 69 23.74 -11.89 10.65
C ASP A 69 23.09 -11.19 9.47
N THR A 70 23.82 -10.28 8.81
CA THR A 70 23.35 -9.57 7.61
C THR A 70 23.08 -10.54 6.46
N ARG A 71 23.97 -11.53 6.25
CA ARG A 71 23.76 -12.57 5.23
C ARG A 71 22.55 -13.45 5.53
N SER A 72 22.38 -13.83 6.79
CA SER A 72 21.23 -14.62 7.24
C SER A 72 19.92 -13.85 7.05
N ALA A 73 19.90 -12.56 7.40
CA ALA A 73 18.75 -11.69 7.21
C ALA A 73 18.39 -11.51 5.73
N ILE A 74 19.39 -11.30 4.85
CA ILE A 74 19.18 -11.21 3.40
C ILE A 74 18.64 -12.53 2.85
N HIS A 75 19.24 -13.67 3.22
CA HIS A 75 18.79 -14.98 2.78
C HIS A 75 17.35 -15.28 3.21
N LEU A 76 17.01 -15.00 4.48
CA LEU A 76 15.65 -15.17 4.99
C LEU A 76 14.66 -14.31 4.22
N THR A 77 14.99 -13.04 4.00
CA THR A 77 14.12 -12.11 3.27
C THR A 77 13.90 -12.58 1.82
N LEU A 78 14.96 -13.02 1.14
CA LEU A 78 14.88 -13.54 -0.22
C LEU A 78 14.06 -14.83 -0.28
N LEU A 79 14.25 -15.75 0.67
CA LEU A 79 13.50 -17.00 0.74
C LEU A 79 12.00 -16.73 0.98
N VAL A 80 11.68 -15.86 1.94
CA VAL A 80 10.29 -15.46 2.22
C VAL A 80 9.67 -14.79 1.00
N ALA A 81 10.39 -13.90 0.30
CA ALA A 81 9.90 -13.26 -0.91
C ALA A 81 9.70 -14.26 -2.05
N ALA A 82 10.64 -15.19 -2.25
CA ALA A 82 10.58 -16.21 -3.30
C ALA A 82 9.38 -17.16 -3.13
N ILE A 83 8.94 -17.41 -1.90
CA ILE A 83 7.75 -18.23 -1.62
C ILE A 83 6.48 -17.39 -1.63
N SER A 84 6.48 -16.24 -0.95
CA SER A 84 5.28 -15.43 -0.76
C SER A 84 4.80 -14.76 -2.05
N VAL A 85 5.71 -14.29 -2.90
CA VAL A 85 5.33 -13.59 -4.14
C VAL A 85 4.57 -14.51 -5.10
N PRO A 86 5.04 -15.71 -5.47
CA PRO A 86 4.28 -16.62 -6.33
C PRO A 86 2.94 -17.03 -5.74
N LEU A 87 2.88 -17.30 -4.43
CA LEU A 87 1.62 -17.63 -3.76
C LEU A 87 0.64 -16.45 -3.85
N ASN A 88 1.09 -15.24 -3.54
CA ASN A 88 0.26 -14.03 -3.66
C ASN A 88 -0.21 -13.80 -5.10
N VAL A 89 0.63 -14.10 -6.10
CA VAL A 89 0.25 -14.00 -7.51
C VAL A 89 -0.85 -15.01 -7.85
N VAL A 90 -0.68 -16.28 -7.49
CA VAL A 90 -1.66 -17.33 -7.78
C VAL A 90 -3.00 -17.04 -7.12
N PHE A 91 -3.02 -16.76 -5.81
CA PHE A 91 -4.25 -16.47 -5.08
C PHE A 91 -4.85 -15.12 -5.45
N GLY A 92 -4.01 -14.10 -5.61
CA GLY A 92 -4.43 -12.75 -5.98
C GLY A 92 -5.06 -12.68 -7.37
N ILE A 93 -4.44 -13.31 -8.37
CA ILE A 93 -5.02 -13.39 -9.72
C ILE A 93 -6.31 -14.21 -9.70
N SER A 94 -6.34 -15.33 -8.99
CA SER A 94 -7.55 -16.17 -8.90
C SER A 94 -8.71 -15.39 -8.27
N ALA A 95 -8.47 -14.66 -7.19
CA ALA A 95 -9.48 -13.83 -6.53
C ALA A 95 -9.92 -12.65 -7.40
N ALA A 96 -8.97 -11.93 -8.02
CA ALA A 96 -9.25 -10.82 -8.93
C ALA A 96 -10.08 -11.29 -10.13
N TRP A 97 -9.74 -12.44 -10.70
CA TRP A 97 -10.48 -13.04 -11.81
C TRP A 97 -11.89 -13.46 -11.40
N ALA A 98 -12.05 -14.05 -10.20
CA ALA A 98 -13.35 -14.42 -9.66
C ALA A 98 -14.27 -13.19 -9.50
N ILE A 99 -13.74 -12.09 -8.95
CA ILE A 99 -14.50 -10.85 -8.72
C ILE A 99 -14.80 -10.13 -10.04
N ALA A 100 -13.84 -10.06 -10.96
CA ALA A 100 -13.99 -9.30 -12.19
C ALA A 100 -14.93 -9.99 -13.21
N LYS A 101 -14.96 -11.33 -13.24
CA LYS A 101 -15.71 -12.07 -14.27
C LYS A 101 -17.02 -12.69 -13.80
N PHE A 102 -17.20 -12.94 -12.51
CA PHE A 102 -18.40 -13.60 -11.99
C PHE A 102 -19.23 -12.68 -11.10
N GLU A 103 -20.56 -12.81 -11.20
CA GLU A 103 -21.53 -12.15 -10.31
C GLU A 103 -22.13 -13.21 -9.38
N PHE A 104 -21.68 -13.26 -8.13
CA PHE A 104 -22.14 -14.21 -7.12
C PHE A 104 -22.55 -13.47 -5.84
N LYS A 105 -23.54 -14.00 -5.11
CA LYS A 105 -24.10 -13.34 -3.91
C LYS A 105 -23.07 -13.02 -2.82
N GLY A 106 -21.97 -13.79 -2.72
CA GLY A 106 -20.90 -13.59 -1.75
C GLY A 106 -19.76 -12.64 -2.17
N LYS A 107 -19.87 -11.98 -3.34
CA LYS A 107 -18.81 -11.16 -3.92
C LYS A 107 -18.39 -10.00 -3.00
N ALA A 108 -19.37 -9.30 -2.42
CA ALA A 108 -19.11 -8.20 -1.50
C ALA A 108 -18.30 -8.64 -0.26
N PHE A 109 -18.62 -9.82 0.31
CA PHE A 109 -17.88 -10.37 1.45
C PHE A 109 -16.42 -10.67 1.09
N LEU A 110 -16.18 -11.28 -0.08
CA LEU A 110 -14.82 -11.57 -0.54
C LEU A 110 -14.01 -10.28 -0.75
N THR A 111 -14.59 -9.27 -1.39
CA THR A 111 -13.95 -7.96 -1.57
C THR A 111 -13.60 -7.31 -0.23
N THR A 112 -14.53 -7.29 0.72
CA THR A 112 -14.26 -6.76 2.06
C THR A 112 -13.13 -7.51 2.76
N LEU A 113 -13.07 -8.84 2.64
CA LEU A 113 -12.00 -9.63 3.25
C LEU A 113 -10.61 -9.30 2.65
N ILE A 114 -10.55 -9.01 1.35
CA ILE A 114 -9.32 -8.62 0.64
C ILE A 114 -8.89 -7.20 1.02
N ASP A 115 -9.84 -6.28 1.23
CA ASP A 115 -9.55 -4.88 1.58
C ASP A 115 -9.30 -4.68 3.08
N LEU A 116 -9.78 -5.60 3.93
CA LEU A 116 -9.62 -5.59 5.38
C LEU A 116 -8.16 -5.35 5.84
N PRO A 117 -7.14 -6.10 5.38
CA PRO A 117 -5.76 -5.90 5.84
C PRO A 117 -5.22 -4.49 5.56
N PHE A 118 -5.69 -3.82 4.51
CA PHE A 118 -5.31 -2.42 4.21
C PHE A 118 -6.04 -1.41 5.09
N SER A 119 -7.23 -1.77 5.57
CA SER A 119 -8.04 -0.94 6.46
C SER A 119 -7.62 -1.05 7.93
N VAL A 120 -6.92 -2.13 8.30
CA VAL A 120 -6.45 -2.35 9.67
C VAL A 120 -5.07 -1.70 9.88
N SER A 121 -4.90 -0.99 11.00
CA SER A 121 -3.62 -0.40 11.37
C SER A 121 -2.54 -1.48 11.55
N PRO A 122 -1.30 -1.27 11.05
CA PRO A 122 -0.20 -2.22 11.22
C PRO A 122 0.03 -2.63 12.69
N VAL A 123 -0.19 -1.71 13.63
CA VAL A 123 -0.05 -1.96 15.07
C VAL A 123 -1.08 -2.98 15.55
N ILE A 124 -2.32 -2.89 15.09
CA ILE A 124 -3.40 -3.82 15.44
C ILE A 124 -3.11 -5.20 14.84
N SER A 125 -2.65 -5.25 13.59
CA SER A 125 -2.25 -6.50 12.94
C SER A 125 -1.15 -7.22 13.73
N GLY A 126 -0.16 -6.48 14.24
CA GLY A 126 0.87 -7.02 15.14
C GLY A 126 0.29 -7.56 16.45
N LEU A 127 -0.61 -6.82 17.09
CA LEU A 127 -1.27 -7.26 18.32
C LEU A 127 -2.10 -8.53 18.10
N VAL A 128 -2.80 -8.66 16.97
CA VAL A 128 -3.55 -9.88 16.62
C VAL A 128 -2.63 -11.10 16.55
N TYR A 129 -1.44 -10.98 15.96
CA TYR A 129 -0.47 -12.09 15.95
C TYR A 129 0.00 -12.46 17.36
N VAL A 130 0.29 -11.47 18.22
CA VAL A 130 0.66 -11.73 19.62
C VAL A 130 -0.50 -12.37 20.40
N LEU A 131 -1.75 -11.96 20.15
CA LEU A 131 -2.91 -12.53 20.82
C LEU A 131 -3.27 -13.93 20.30
N LEU A 132 -3.02 -14.23 19.03
CA LEU A 132 -3.28 -15.55 18.46
C LEU A 132 -2.18 -16.55 18.85
N PHE A 133 -0.91 -16.16 18.68
CA PHE A 133 0.26 -17.03 18.84
C PHE A 133 1.02 -16.84 20.16
N GLY A 134 0.62 -15.90 21.01
CA GLY A 134 1.21 -15.70 22.33
C GLY A 134 0.90 -16.86 23.29
N ALA A 135 1.65 -16.92 24.39
CA ALA A 135 1.58 -18.03 25.35
C ALA A 135 0.18 -18.26 25.98
N GLN A 136 -0.67 -17.23 26.02
CA GLN A 136 -2.08 -17.32 26.45
C GLN A 136 -3.09 -17.11 25.31
N GLY A 137 -2.62 -17.19 24.06
CA GLY A 137 -3.46 -17.01 22.88
C GLY A 137 -4.31 -18.23 22.54
N LEU A 138 -5.27 -18.03 21.65
CA LEU A 138 -6.18 -19.07 21.15
C LEU A 138 -5.44 -20.28 20.58
N LEU A 139 -4.28 -20.07 19.96
CA LEU A 139 -3.40 -21.14 19.47
C LEU A 139 -2.28 -21.49 20.45
N GLY A 140 -2.01 -20.67 21.47
CA GLY A 140 -0.92 -20.87 22.43
C GLY A 140 -1.01 -22.18 23.19
N ALA A 141 -2.21 -22.59 23.64
CA ALA A 141 -2.41 -23.88 24.30
C ALA A 141 -2.15 -25.08 23.36
N TRP A 142 -2.52 -24.95 22.08
CA TRP A 142 -2.30 -25.99 21.06
C TRP A 142 -0.82 -26.10 20.66
N LEU A 143 -0.12 -24.96 20.51
CA LEU A 143 1.32 -24.94 20.25
C LEU A 143 2.13 -25.51 21.43
N LYS A 144 1.74 -25.18 22.66
CA LYS A 144 2.36 -25.73 23.88
C LYS A 144 2.13 -27.24 24.03
N ALA A 145 0.95 -27.72 23.63
CA ALA A 145 0.64 -29.16 23.61
C ALA A 145 1.48 -29.93 22.57
N HIS A 146 1.95 -29.28 21.50
CA HIS A 146 2.80 -29.87 20.45
C HIS A 146 4.28 -29.53 20.61
N GLY A 147 4.70 -28.90 21.71
CA GLY A 147 6.11 -28.66 22.05
C GLY A 147 6.84 -27.64 21.17
N ILE A 148 6.11 -26.79 20.44
CA ILE A 148 6.68 -25.77 19.54
C ILE A 148 7.02 -24.48 20.33
N VAL A 149 6.36 -24.25 21.47
CA VAL A 149 6.53 -23.09 22.38
C VAL A 149 6.53 -23.56 23.83
#